data_AF-A0A370KDK9-F1
#
_entry.id   AF-A0A370KDK9-F1
#
_cell.length_a   1.000
_cell.length_b   1.000
_cell.length_c   1.000
_cell.angle_alpha   90.00
_cell.angle_beta   90.00
_cell.angle_gamma   90.00
#
_symmetry.space_group_name_H-M   'P 1'
#
loop_
_entity.id
_entity.type
_entity.pdbx_description
1 polymer ?
#
loop_
_entity_poly.entity_id
_entity_poly.type
_entity_poly.pdbx_seq_one_letter_code
_entity_poly.pdbx_strand_id
1 'polypeptide(L)' 'MKAVGQLLVYEKRLKRDYRKILILPKGMRATARDVLVSLDIAIVDYDDVRSGVIFHWGSALDQ' A
#
# COMPACT_ATOMS: atom_id res chain seq x y z
N MET A 1 1.74 7.63 -7.39
CA MET A 1 0.68 7.62 -8.43
C MET A 1 0.80 6.46 -9.42
N LYS A 2 1.94 6.24 -10.09
CA LYS A 2 2.05 5.12 -11.07
C LYS A 2 1.77 3.73 -10.49
N ALA A 3 2.31 3.43 -9.30
CA ALA A 3 2.08 2.14 -8.63
C ALA A 3 0.60 1.88 -8.28
N VAL A 4 -0.13 2.94 -7.90
CA VAL A 4 -1.59 2.86 -7.61
C VAL A 4 -2.37 2.50 -8.86
N GLY A 5 -2.04 3.14 -9.99
CA GLY A 5 -2.66 2.83 -11.27
C GLY A 5 -2.44 1.37 -11.69
N GLN A 6 -1.25 0.81 -11.43
CA GLN A 6 -0.97 -0.61 -11.69
C GLN A 6 -1.85 -1.53 -10.85
N LEU A 7 -2.00 -1.22 -9.56
CA LEU A 7 -2.84 -1.99 -8.63
C LEU A 7 -4.30 -2.08 -9.11
N LEU A 8 -4.87 -0.94 -9.50
CA LEU A 8 -6.26 -0.86 -9.98
C LEU A 8 -6.45 -1.58 -11.33
N VAL A 9 -5.44 -1.55 -12.21
CA VAL A 9 -5.48 -2.27 -13.48
C VAL A 9 -5.41 -3.78 -13.28
N TYR A 10 -4.64 -4.26 -12.30
CA TYR A 10 -4.55 -5.68 -11.99
C TYR A 10 -5.88 -6.26 -11.50
N GLU A 11 -6.55 -5.57 -10.57
CA GLU A 11 -7.88 -5.96 -10.09
C GLU A 11 -8.90 -6.07 -11.24
N LYS A 12 -8.98 -5.04 -12.09
CA LYS A 12 -9.85 -5.05 -13.28
C LYS A 12 -9.55 -6.21 -14.22
N ARG A 13 -8.27 -6.55 -14.41
CA ARG A 13 -7.86 -7.65 -15.28
C ARG A 13 -8.22 -9.02 -14.69
N LEU A 14 -8.13 -9.16 -13.37
CA LEU A 14 -8.42 -10.40 -12.66
C LEU A 14 -9.92 -10.63 -12.44
N LYS A 15 -10.78 -9.63 -12.69
CA LYS A 15 -12.25 -9.71 -12.65
C LYS A 15 -12.81 -10.22 -11.32
N ARG A 16 -12.11 -9.93 -10.23
CA ARG A 16 -12.45 -10.29 -8.87
C ARG A 16 -11.93 -9.21 -7.95
N ASP A 17 -12.62 -9.01 -6.83
CA ASP A 17 -12.16 -8.08 -5.80
C ASP A 17 -10.99 -8.69 -5.04
N TYR A 18 -9.92 -7.90 -4.88
CA TYR A 18 -8.74 -8.28 -4.12
C TYR A 18 -8.44 -7.21 -3.09
N ARG A 19 -7.94 -7.65 -1.94
CA ARG A 19 -7.34 -6.74 -0.98
C ARG A 19 -6.10 -6.10 -1.59
N LYS A 20 -6.16 -4.77 -1.75
CA LYS A 20 -5.08 -3.96 -2.32
C LYS A 20 -4.13 -3.54 -1.21
N ILE A 21 -2.86 -3.90 -1.34
CA ILE A 21 -1.81 -3.55 -0.37
C ILE A 21 -0.70 -2.81 -1.11
N LEU A 22 -0.30 -1.66 -0.60
CA LEU A 22 0.83 -0.89 -1.10
C LEU A 22 1.92 -0.79 -0.03
N ILE A 23 3.13 -1.24 -0.38
CA ILE A 23 4.30 -1.19 0.49
C ILE A 23 5.09 0.07 0.19
N LEU A 24 5.31 0.91 1.20
CA LEU A 24 5.94 2.23 1.04
C LEU A 24 6.99 2.49 2.11
N PRO A 25 8.06 3.24 1.79
CA PRO A 25 9.04 3.62 2.80
C PRO A 25 8.37 4.50 3.85
N LYS A 26 8.78 4.33 5.11
CA LYS A 26 8.29 5.13 6.23
C LYS A 26 8.51 6.62 5.99
N GLY A 27 7.56 7.44 6.42
CA GLY A 27 7.66 8.90 6.34
C GLY A 27 7.11 9.52 5.05
N MET A 28 6.31 8.78 4.26
CA MET A 28 5.55 9.38 3.17
C MET A 28 4.59 10.48 3.70
N ARG A 29 4.42 11.56 2.92
CA ARG A 29 3.55 12.69 3.26
C ARG A 29 2.11 12.23 3.52
N ALA A 30 1.51 12.71 4.62
CA ALA A 30 0.15 12.38 5.04
C ALA A 30 -0.90 12.54 3.94
N THR A 31 -0.83 13.63 3.16
CA THR A 31 -1.79 13.89 2.07
C THR A 31 -1.82 12.80 1.00
N ALA A 32 -0.68 12.17 0.69
CA ALA A 32 -0.64 11.06 -0.27
C ALA A 32 -1.19 9.78 0.36
N ARG A 33 -1.02 9.63 1.68
CA ARG A 33 -1.53 8.51 2.46
C ARG A 33 -3.05 8.52 2.52
N ASP A 34 -3.65 9.68 2.75
CA ASP A 34 -5.11 9.84 2.83
C ASP A 34 -5.80 9.48 1.51
N VAL A 35 -5.20 9.85 0.38
CA VAL A 35 -5.69 9.48 -0.96
C VAL A 35 -5.61 7.97 -1.20
N LEU A 36 -4.59 7.29 -0.67
CA LEU A 36 -4.47 5.85 -0.81
C LEU A 36 -5.51 5.11 0.03
N VAL A 37 -5.73 5.56 1.28
CA VAL A 37 -6.75 5.00 2.16
C VAL A 37 -8.15 5.18 1.57
N SER A 38 -8.46 6.34 0.97
CA SER A 38 -9.77 6.57 0.34
C SER A 38 -10.03 5.71 -0.91
N LEU A 39 -8.99 5.11 -1.49
CA LEU A 39 -9.07 4.16 -2.60
C LEU A 39 -9.18 2.70 -2.15
N ASP A 40 -9.41 2.45 -0.86
CA ASP A 40 -9.45 1.12 -0.25
C ASP A 40 -8.13 0.35 -0.48
N ILE A 41 -7.02 1.06 -0.30
CA ILE A 41 -5.66 0.50 -0.40
C ILE A 41 -5.03 0.52 0.99
N ALA A 42 -4.78 -0.68 1.52
CA ALA A 42 -4.02 -0.85 2.74
C ALA A 42 -2.56 -0.45 2.53
N ILE A 43 -1.97 0.24 3.50
CA ILE A 43 -0.59 0.73 3.41
C ILE A 43 0.26 0.02 4.44
N VAL A 44 1.32 -0.63 3.99
CA VAL A 44 2.33 -1.24 4.85
C VAL A 44 3.57 -0.36 4.76
N ASP A 45 3.95 0.23 5.89
CA ASP A 45 5.19 0.99 5.95
C ASP A 45 6.37 0.01 6.03
N TYR A 46 7.49 0.33 5.40
CA TYR A 46 8.74 -0.39 5.60
C TYR A 46 9.88 0.54 6.00
N ASP A 47 10.78 0.00 6.82
CA ASP A 47 12.07 0.59 7.14
C ASP A 47 13.17 -0.21 6.43
N ASP A 48 14.04 0.48 5.70
CA ASP A 48 15.26 -0.09 5.14
C ASP A 48 16.37 0.02 6.20
N VAL A 49 16.86 -1.11 6.69
CA VAL A 49 17.90 -1.18 7.71
C VAL A 49 19.15 -1.83 7.13
N ARG A 50 20.32 -1.60 7.76
CA ARG A 50 21.61 -2.07 7.24
C ARG A 50 21.68 -3.58 6.90
N SER A 51 20.85 -4.40 7.53
CA SER A 51 20.83 -5.86 7.37
C SER A 51 19.56 -6.41 6.71
N GLY A 52 18.69 -5.56 6.15
CA GLY A 52 17.46 -6.02 5.48
C GLY A 52 16.31 -5.01 5.52
N VAL A 53 15.10 -5.51 5.32
CA VAL A 53 13.88 -4.69 5.28
C VAL A 53 12.92 -5.15 6.37
N ILE A 54 12.39 -4.20 7.14
CA ILE A 54 11.38 -4.45 8.17
C ILE A 54 10.04 -3.93 7.68
N PHE A 55 9.01 -4.78 7.68
CA PHE A 55 7.65 -4.42 7.31
C PHE A 55 6.78 -4.21 8.55
N HIS A 56 6.10 -3.06 8.60
CA HIS A 56 5.18 -2.69 9.67
C HIS A 56 3.75 -2.93 9.20
N TRP A 57 3.27 -4.15 9.40
CA TRP A 57 1.94 -4.57 8.92
C TRP A 57 0.79 -3.81 9.58
N GLY A 58 0.94 -3.37 10.85
CA GLY A 58 -0.01 -2.49 11.56
C GLY A 58 -1.50 -2.85 11.40
N SER A 59 -2.38 -1.87 11.52
CA SER A 59 -3.82 -1.97 11.25
C SER A 59 -4.17 -2.09 9.75
N ALA A 60 -3.15 -2.24 8.88
CA ALA A 60 -3.34 -2.36 7.44
C ALA A 60 -3.93 -3.72 7.05
N LEU A 61 -3.91 -4.70 7.97
CA LEU A 61 -4.48 -6.04 7.79
C LEU A 61 -5.87 -6.24 8.45
N ASP A 62 -6.33 -5.26 9.24
CA ASP A 62 -7.60 -5.35 10.00
C ASP A 62 -8.80 -4.64 9.32
N GLN A 63 -8.55 -3.92 8.22
CA GLN A 63 -9.58 -3.29 7.36
C GLN A 63 -10.09 -4.23 6.27
#